data_AF-A0A1B1P6L4-F1
#
_entry.id   AF-A0A1B1P6L4-F1
#
_cell.length_a   1.000
_cell.length_b   1.000
_cell.length_c   1.000
_cell.angle_alpha   90.00
_cell.angle_beta   90.00
_cell.angle_gamma   90.00
#
_symmetry.space_group_name_H-M   'P 1'
#
loop_
_entity.id
_entity.type
_entity.pdbx_description
1 polymer ?
#
loop_
_entity_poly.entity_id
_entity_poly.type
_entity_poly.pdbx_seq_one_letter_code
_entity_poly.pdbx_strand_id
1 'polypeptide(L)'
;MNSTTKGNNEANQKKWNPLAFQLSEAINLLISYINIPIDGTLANIKLEVDTYYYSKPFKSKVKAVNTIIGKLVKDKTLTEMKEELAQKNQLREFDFSLLDEVIKAYNVESKFK
;
A
#
# COMPACT_ATOMS: atom_id res chain seq x y z
N MET A 1 26.50 15.97 -41.02
CA MET A 1 25.26 16.41 -40.36
C MET A 1 24.38 15.20 -40.09
N ASN A 2 23.86 15.15 -38.87
CA ASN A 2 22.74 14.34 -38.36
C ASN A 2 23.07 12.97 -37.75
N SER A 3 23.60 13.08 -36.52
CA SER A 3 23.43 12.14 -35.42
C SER A 3 21.95 11.95 -35.07
N THR A 4 21.50 10.71 -34.87
CA THR A 4 20.43 10.39 -33.90
C THR A 4 20.63 8.96 -33.38
N THR A 5 21.54 8.79 -32.43
CA THR A 5 21.48 7.63 -31.52
C THR A 5 20.25 7.84 -30.63
N LYS A 6 19.22 7.01 -30.82
CA LYS A 6 18.06 6.92 -29.93
C LYS A 6 18.56 6.69 -28.50
N GLY A 7 18.47 7.71 -27.66
CA GLY A 7 18.64 7.59 -26.22
C GLY A 7 17.49 6.74 -25.68
N ASN A 8 17.78 5.48 -25.36
CA ASN A 8 16.88 4.64 -24.57
C ASN A 8 16.88 5.16 -23.14
N ASN A 9 16.06 6.18 -22.87
CA ASN A 9 15.71 6.59 -21.51
C ASN A 9 14.66 5.62 -20.94
N GLU A 10 14.98 4.33 -20.88
CA GLU A 10 14.30 3.42 -19.95
C GLU A 10 14.90 3.68 -18.57
N ALA A 11 14.51 4.80 -17.97
CA ALA A 11 14.91 5.17 -16.63
C ALA A 11 14.30 4.19 -15.61
N ASN A 12 14.97 3.04 -15.44
CA ASN A 12 15.07 2.22 -14.23
C ASN A 12 13.83 2.24 -13.31
N GLN A 13 12.63 2.03 -13.86
CA GLN A 13 11.42 1.98 -13.05
C GLN A 13 11.50 0.73 -12.17
N LYS A 14 11.55 0.96 -10.85
CA LYS A 14 11.54 -0.11 -9.84
C LYS A 14 10.40 -1.09 -10.17
N LYS A 15 10.75 -2.33 -10.51
CA LYS A 15 9.75 -3.38 -10.76
C LYS A 15 9.21 -3.88 -9.42
N TRP A 16 8.05 -3.37 -9.03
CA TRP A 16 7.38 -3.77 -7.79
C TRP A 16 6.73 -5.15 -7.91
N ASN A 17 6.76 -5.90 -6.82
CA ASN A 17 5.82 -6.98 -6.62
C ASN A 17 4.42 -6.38 -6.41
N PRO A 18 3.37 -6.86 -7.10
CA PRO A 18 2.03 -6.29 -6.98
C PRO A 18 1.48 -6.27 -5.55
N LEU A 19 1.71 -7.32 -4.76
CA LEU A 19 1.26 -7.39 -3.37
C LEU A 19 2.06 -6.43 -2.47
N ALA A 20 3.37 -6.29 -2.71
CA ALA A 20 4.19 -5.29 -2.01
C ALA A 20 3.75 -3.87 -2.32
N PHE A 21 3.43 -3.58 -3.59
CA PHE A 21 2.95 -2.28 -4.01
C PHE A 21 1.63 -1.91 -3.33
N GLN A 22 0.64 -2.81 -3.38
CA GLN A 22 -0.64 -2.57 -2.70
C GLN A 22 -0.45 -2.39 -1.18
N LEU A 23 0.41 -3.19 -0.54
CA LEU A 23 0.68 -3.07 0.90
C LEU A 23 1.37 -1.75 1.25
N SER A 24 2.30 -1.29 0.42
CA SER A 24 2.99 -0.01 0.60
C SER A 24 2.03 1.17 0.46
N GLU A 25 1.18 1.14 -0.57
CA GLU A 25 0.17 2.17 -0.83
C GLU A 25 -0.92 2.18 0.25
N ALA A 26 -1.31 1.02 0.76
CA ALA A 26 -2.23 0.90 1.89
C ALA A 26 -1.70 1.60 3.15
N ILE A 27 -0.41 1.42 3.45
CA ILE A 27 0.24 2.10 4.59
C ILE A 27 0.36 3.60 4.32
N ASN A 28 0.74 4.02 3.11
CA ASN A 28 0.81 5.43 2.73
C ASN A 28 -0.55 6.13 2.91
N LEU A 29 -1.63 5.51 2.41
CA LEU A 29 -2.98 6.04 2.54
C LEU A 29 -3.40 6.17 4.01
N LEU A 30 -3.11 5.15 4.83
CA LEU A 30 -3.38 5.20 6.27
C LEU A 30 -2.66 6.37 6.94
N ILE A 31 -1.36 6.56 6.66
CA ILE A 31 -0.57 7.70 7.18
C ILE A 31 -1.21 9.03 6.78
N SER A 32 -1.55 9.19 5.50
CA SER A 32 -2.17 10.41 4.98
C SER A 32 -3.52 10.69 5.63
N TYR A 33 -4.29 9.65 5.95
CA TYR A 33 -5.59 9.79 6.60
C TYR A 33 -5.48 10.17 8.08
N ILE A 34 -4.64 9.48 8.86
CA ILE A 34 -4.51 9.74 10.30
C ILE A 34 -3.68 11.00 10.61
N ASN A 35 -2.87 11.46 9.66
CA ASN A 35 -1.99 12.63 9.77
C ASN A 35 -1.06 12.59 11.01
N ILE A 36 -0.58 11.40 11.34
CA ILE A 36 0.33 11.14 12.47
C ILE A 36 1.50 10.28 11.96
N PRO A 37 2.75 10.51 12.43
CA PRO A 37 3.88 9.66 12.10
C PRO A 37 3.65 8.20 12.52
N ILE A 38 4.08 7.25 11.69
CA ILE A 38 4.04 5.83 12.06
C ILE A 38 5.27 5.43 12.84
N ASP A 39 5.07 4.54 13.80
CA ASP A 39 6.13 3.97 14.63
C ASP A 39 5.98 2.44 14.76
N GLY A 40 6.91 1.85 15.51
CA GLY A 40 6.87 0.45 15.92
C GLY A 40 6.66 -0.53 14.76
N THR A 41 5.66 -1.40 14.91
CA THR A 41 5.40 -2.49 13.96
C THR A 41 5.02 -1.98 12.58
N LEU A 42 4.25 -0.90 12.48
CA LEU A 42 3.80 -0.37 11.19
C LEU A 42 4.97 0.26 10.42
N ALA A 43 5.82 1.02 11.11
CA ALA A 43 7.05 1.58 10.54
C ALA A 43 8.01 0.50 10.04
N ASN A 44 8.21 -0.57 10.81
CA ASN A 44 9.06 -1.68 10.41
C ASN A 44 8.51 -2.41 9.18
N ILE A 45 7.20 -2.69 9.14
CA ILE A 45 6.58 -3.31 7.97
C ILE A 45 6.75 -2.42 6.73
N LYS A 46 6.52 -1.11 6.86
CA LYS A 46 6.68 -0.14 5.77
C LYS A 46 8.11 -0.12 5.25
N LEU A 47 9.09 -0.01 6.15
CA LEU A 47 10.51 -0.01 5.79
C LEU A 47 10.89 -1.29 5.05
N GLU A 48 10.47 -2.46 5.54
CA GLU A 48 10.77 -3.74 4.90
C GLU A 48 10.10 -3.88 3.54
N VAL A 49 8.83 -3.50 3.41
CA VAL A 49 8.08 -3.57 2.14
C VAL A 49 8.73 -2.66 1.08
N ASP A 50 9.13 -1.45 1.44
CA ASP A 50 9.77 -0.52 0.51
C ASP A 50 11.22 -0.92 0.17
N THR A 51 11.93 -1.52 1.13
CA THR A 51 13.29 -2.06 0.92
C THR A 51 13.26 -3.25 -0.02
N TYR A 52 12.33 -4.18 0.21
CA TYR A 52 12.16 -5.42 -0.56
C TYR A 52 10.98 -5.31 -1.54
N TYR A 53 10.81 -4.14 -2.16
CA TYR A 53 9.69 -3.80 -3.03
C TYR A 53 9.42 -4.79 -4.17
N TYR A 54 10.46 -5.49 -4.61
CA TYR A 54 10.44 -6.48 -5.69
C TYR A 54 10.02 -7.88 -5.23
N SER A 55 9.95 -8.14 -3.92
CA SER A 55 9.64 -9.44 -3.33
C SER A 55 8.21 -9.51 -2.81
N LYS A 56 7.61 -10.71 -2.83
CA LYS A 56 6.27 -10.94 -2.28
C LYS A 56 6.32 -10.86 -0.75
N PRO A 57 5.58 -9.96 -0.09
CA PRO A 57 5.58 -9.87 1.36
C PRO A 57 4.90 -11.11 1.98
N PHE A 58 5.32 -11.44 3.20
CA PHE A 58 4.67 -12.51 3.97
C PHE A 58 3.21 -12.15 4.25
N LYS A 59 2.32 -13.14 4.11
CA LYS A 59 0.88 -12.98 4.41
C LYS A 59 0.62 -12.50 5.85
N SER A 60 1.50 -12.86 6.80
CA SER A 60 1.45 -12.37 8.18
C SER A 60 1.62 -10.86 8.30
N LYS A 61 2.43 -10.23 7.43
CA LYS A 61 2.57 -8.75 7.38
C LYS A 61 1.29 -8.09 6.90
N VAL A 62 0.64 -8.65 5.87
CA VAL A 62 -0.67 -8.17 5.39
C VAL A 62 -1.70 -8.26 6.52
N LYS A 63 -1.76 -9.39 7.24
CA LYS A 63 -2.64 -9.56 8.40
C LYS A 63 -2.33 -8.57 9.55
N ALA A 64 -1.05 -8.31 9.81
CA ALA A 64 -0.64 -7.34 10.83
C ALA A 64 -1.13 -5.94 10.47
N VAL A 65 -0.96 -5.51 9.22
CA VAL A 65 -1.46 -4.20 8.73
C VAL A 65 -2.99 -4.14 8.84
N ASN A 66 -3.73 -5.18 8.43
CA ASN A 66 -5.19 -5.26 8.60
C ASN A 66 -5.61 -5.04 10.07
N THR A 67 -4.90 -5.69 10.99
CA THR A 67 -5.15 -5.56 12.43
C THR A 67 -4.84 -4.16 12.93
N ILE A 68 -3.77 -3.53 12.45
CA ILE A 68 -3.39 -2.17 12.83
C ILE A 68 -4.42 -1.16 12.33
N ILE A 69 -4.89 -1.29 11.07
CA ILE A 69 -5.97 -0.44 10.53
C ILE A 69 -7.20 -0.53 11.43
N GLY A 70 -7.68 -1.74 11.74
CA GLY A 70 -8.85 -1.91 12.62
C GLY A 70 -8.66 -1.40 14.05
N LYS A 71 -7.42 -1.25 14.53
CA LYS A 71 -7.14 -0.64 15.84
C LYS A 71 -7.12 0.89 15.78
N LEU A 72 -6.53 1.44 14.72
CA LEU A 72 -6.38 2.89 14.55
C LEU A 72 -7.67 3.55 14.07
N VAL A 73 -8.43 2.86 13.23
CA VAL A 73 -9.66 3.37 12.61
C VAL A 73 -10.73 2.28 12.72
N LYS A 74 -11.33 2.18 13.91
CA LYS A 74 -12.19 1.05 14.32
C LYS A 74 -13.30 0.69 13.33
N ASP A 75 -13.93 1.70 12.74
CA ASP A 75 -15.16 1.53 11.97
C ASP A 75 -15.00 1.97 10.51
N LYS A 76 -13.77 1.90 9.98
CA LYS A 76 -13.49 2.25 8.58
C LYS A 76 -12.53 1.29 7.91
N THR A 77 -12.76 1.12 6.62
CA THR A 77 -11.87 0.47 5.66
C THR A 77 -11.00 1.51 4.95
N LEU A 78 -9.90 1.07 4.33
CA LEU A 78 -9.12 1.97 3.46
C LEU A 78 -9.90 2.47 2.25
N THR A 79 -10.90 1.71 1.79
CA THR A 79 -11.77 2.16 0.69
C THR A 79 -12.60 3.37 1.11
N GLU A 80 -13.20 3.34 2.30
CA GLU A 80 -13.93 4.49 2.85
C GLU A 80 -12.99 5.68 3.11
N MET A 81 -11.79 5.45 3.65
CA MET A 81 -10.79 6.51 3.84
C MET A 81 -10.40 7.18 2.52
N LYS A 82 -10.21 6.37 1.46
CA LYS A 82 -9.94 6.87 0.11
C LYS A 82 -11.09 7.74 -0.40
N GLU A 83 -12.33 7.29 -0.25
CA GLU A 83 -13.51 8.03 -0.69
C GLU A 83 -13.64 9.38 0.02
N GLU A 84 -13.42 9.43 1.33
CA GLU A 84 -13.44 10.67 2.12
C GLU A 84 -12.33 11.64 1.69
N LEU A 85 -11.13 11.14 1.40
CA LEU A 85 -10.03 11.96 0.92
C LEU A 85 -10.25 12.42 -0.54
N ALA A 86 -10.91 11.60 -1.37
CA ALA A 86 -11.23 11.92 -2.77
C ALA A 86 -12.28 13.03 -2.90
N GLN A 87 -13.20 13.14 -1.96
CA GLN A 87 -14.15 14.26 -1.89
C GLN A 87 -13.45 15.61 -1.71
N LYS A 88 -12.22 15.60 -1.17
CA LYS A 88 -11.44 16.80 -0.87
C LYS A 88 -10.34 17.08 -1.89
N ASN A 89 -9.90 16.09 -2.69
CA ASN A 89 -8.76 16.17 -3.59
C ASN A 89 -8.88 15.22 -4.80
N GLN A 90 -8.20 15.52 -5.91
CA GLN A 90 -7.99 14.54 -7.01
C GLN A 90 -6.98 13.46 -6.56
N LEU A 91 -7.50 12.34 -6.04
CA LEU A 91 -6.65 11.22 -5.63
C LEU A 91 -6.34 10.27 -6.77
N ARG A 92 -5.14 9.68 -6.70
CA ARG A 92 -4.75 8.51 -7.49
C ARG A 92 -5.64 7.32 -7.12
N GLU A 93 -5.92 6.48 -8.11
CA GLU A 93 -6.67 5.24 -7.90
C GLU A 93 -5.83 4.22 -7.12
N PHE A 94 -6.40 3.70 -6.03
CA PHE A 94 -5.80 2.65 -5.22
C PHE A 94 -6.54 1.33 -5.43
N ASP A 95 -5.79 0.26 -5.67
CA ASP A 95 -6.29 -1.12 -5.69
C ASP A 95 -5.74 -1.90 -4.49
N PHE A 96 -6.64 -2.55 -3.75
CA PHE A 96 -6.32 -3.38 -2.59
C PHE A 96 -6.80 -4.83 -2.72
N SER A 97 -7.18 -5.25 -3.93
CA SER A 97 -7.81 -6.56 -4.15
C SER A 97 -6.90 -7.73 -3.76
N LEU A 98 -5.58 -7.64 -3.95
CA LEU A 98 -4.64 -8.69 -3.56
C LEU A 98 -4.47 -8.78 -2.04
N LEU A 99 -4.59 -7.65 -1.32
CA LEU A 99 -4.57 -7.64 0.13
C LEU A 99 -5.83 -8.31 0.69
N ASP A 100 -6.98 -8.00 0.10
CA ASP A 100 -8.27 -8.59 0.46
C ASP A 100 -8.28 -10.12 0.26
N GLU A 101 -7.76 -10.61 -0.86
CA GLU A 101 -7.58 -12.05 -1.11
C GLU A 101 -6.73 -12.73 -0.04
N VAL A 102 -5.65 -12.07 0.41
CA VAL A 102 -4.80 -12.60 1.48
C VAL A 102 -5.56 -12.66 2.81
N ILE A 103 -6.38 -11.64 3.13
CA ILE A 103 -7.15 -11.59 4.38
C ILE A 103 -8.29 -12.61 4.39
N LYS A 104 -8.97 -12.83 3.26
CA LYS A 104 -10.00 -13.87 3.14
C LYS A 104 -9.49 -15.25 3.55
N ALA A 105 -8.23 -15.57 3.23
CA ALA A 105 -7.60 -16.83 3.64
C ALA A 105 -7.39 -16.96 5.16
N TYR A 106 -7.47 -15.87 5.93
CA TYR A 106 -7.39 -15.89 7.39
C TYR A 106 -8.76 -15.93 8.10
N ASN A 107 -9.86 -15.92 7.34
CA ASN A 107 -11.23 -15.89 7.87
C ASN A 107 -11.47 -14.77 8.90
N VAL A 108 -10.98 -13.56 8.59
CA VAL A 108 -11.21 -12.36 9.38
C VAL A 108 -11.75 -11.24 8.47
N GLU A 109 -12.39 -10.25 9.08
CA GLU A 109 -12.87 -9.07 8.37
C GLU A 109 -11.70 -8.30 7.73
N SER A 110 -11.89 -7.92 6.47
CA SER A 110 -10.95 -7.09 5.73
C SER A 110 -11.15 -5.63 6.11
N LYS A 111 -10.06 -4.93 6.37
CA LYS A 111 -10.03 -3.47 6.55
C LYS A 111 -9.48 -2.76 5.32
N PHE A 112 -9.27 -3.51 4.23
CA PHE A 112 -8.82 -2.98 2.95
C PHE A 112 -9.99 -2.60 2.03
N LYS A 113 -11.09 -3.37 2.08
CA LYS A 113 -12.32 -3.22 1.30
C LYS A 113 -13.53 -3.38 2.19
#